data_AF-A0AA86NJY4-F1
#
_entry.id   AF-A0AA86NJY4-F1
#
_cell.length_a   1.000
_cell.length_b   1.000
_cell.length_c   1.000
_cell.angle_alpha   90.00
_cell.angle_beta   90.00
_cell.angle_gamma   90.00
#
_symmetry.space_group_name_H-M   'P 1'
#
loop_
_entity.id
_entity.type
_entity.pdbx_description
1 polymer ?
#
loop_
_entity_poly.entity_id
_entity_poly.type
_entity_poly.pdbx_seq_one_letter_code
_entity_poly.pdbx_strand_id
1 'polypeptide(L)'
;MADVEEEINKDVLKMKYISYSSVDNILDITNNLRKEIDIYYPKLTPAQRIGHEFCRDVQSIVGYLKATQAKREQMMEEQATKDSSWTRWFPINTPLGMTPFRVQDIVDSRRAQIEEMNAELHKLRRRIQRLRCEPVKLYPDELEEREL
;
A
#
# COMPACT_ATOMS: atom_id res chain seq x y z
N MET A 1 23.73 -7.20 41.80
CA MET A 1 22.73 -8.29 41.79
C MET A 1 21.31 -7.75 41.99
N ALA A 2 21.10 -6.67 42.75
CA ALA A 2 19.79 -6.00 42.86
C ALA A 2 19.30 -5.37 41.53
N ASP A 3 20.20 -4.84 40.70
CA ASP A 3 19.82 -4.15 39.46
C ASP A 3 19.30 -5.09 38.34
N VAL A 4 19.63 -6.38 38.39
CA VAL A 4 19.20 -7.37 37.40
C VAL A 4 17.79 -7.89 37.71
N GLU A 5 17.42 -7.94 38.99
CA GLU A 5 16.07 -8.36 39.40
C GLU A 5 15.01 -7.27 39.12
N GLU A 6 15.38 -5.98 39.17
CA GLU A 6 14.47 -4.88 38.84
C GLU A 6 14.14 -4.78 37.33
N GLU A 7 15.09 -5.07 36.44
CA GLU A 7 14.85 -5.06 34.99
C GLU A 7 13.95 -6.23 34.56
N ILE A 8 14.16 -7.43 35.11
CA ILE A 8 13.32 -8.61 34.84
C ILE A 8 11.87 -8.34 35.28
N ASN A 9 11.68 -7.65 36.42
CA ASN A 9 10.33 -7.35 36.93
C ASN A 9 9.57 -6.33 36.05
N LYS A 10 10.27 -5.34 35.46
CA LYS A 10 9.66 -4.35 34.55
C LYS A 10 9.16 -4.99 33.25
N ASP A 11 9.88 -5.97 32.71
CA ASP A 11 9.47 -6.68 31.50
C ASP A 11 8.38 -7.74 31.76
N VAL A 12 8.37 -8.39 32.93
CA VAL A 12 7.27 -9.27 33.36
C VAL A 12 5.97 -8.48 33.58
N LEU A 13 6.06 -7.27 34.13
CA LEU A 13 4.91 -6.36 34.25
C LEU A 13 4.43 -5.85 32.90
N LYS A 14 5.33 -5.51 31.96
CA LYS A 14 4.94 -5.18 30.58
C LYS A 14 4.23 -6.33 29.87
N MET A 15 4.64 -7.58 30.11
CA MET A 15 3.96 -8.74 29.50
C MET A 15 2.57 -9.03 30.09
N LYS A 16 2.31 -8.74 31.37
CA LYS A 16 0.98 -8.97 31.98
C LYS A 16 -0.12 -8.05 31.47
N TYR A 17 0.23 -6.88 30.92
CA TYR A 17 -0.75 -5.96 30.30
C TYR A 17 -0.88 -6.14 28.78
N ILE A 18 -0.12 -7.06 28.16
CA ILE A 18 -0.17 -7.34 26.72
C ILE A 18 -1.02 -8.58 26.38
N SER A 19 -1.56 -9.30 27.38
CA SER A 19 -2.68 -10.22 27.13
C SER A 19 -4.00 -9.45 27.04
N TYR A 20 -4.07 -8.53 26.06
CA TYR A 20 -5.32 -7.86 25.74
C TYR A 20 -6.34 -8.92 25.35
N SER A 21 -7.44 -8.96 26.10
CA SER A 21 -8.69 -9.61 25.73
C SER A 21 -8.90 -9.48 24.23
N SER A 22 -9.02 -10.60 23.52
CA SER A 22 -9.35 -10.55 22.09
C SER A 22 -10.60 -9.69 21.88
N VAL A 23 -10.76 -9.14 20.68
CA VAL A 23 -11.99 -8.42 20.31
C VAL A 23 -13.23 -9.29 20.60
N ASP A 24 -13.09 -10.61 20.49
CA ASP A 24 -14.11 -11.59 20.86
C ASP A 24 -14.39 -11.64 22.36
N ASN A 25 -13.35 -11.64 23.22
CA ASN A 25 -13.54 -11.58 24.67
C ASN A 25 -14.26 -10.30 25.11
N ILE A 26 -13.95 -9.16 24.49
CA ILE A 26 -14.64 -7.89 24.77
C ILE A 26 -16.11 -7.97 24.35
N LEU A 27 -16.38 -8.57 23.18
CA LEU A 27 -17.74 -8.79 22.69
C LEU A 27 -18.53 -9.70 23.63
N ASP A 28 -17.93 -10.77 24.14
CA ASP A 28 -18.59 -11.72 25.04
C ASP A 28 -18.91 -11.09 26.40
N ILE A 29 -17.97 -10.34 26.98
CA ILE A 29 -18.19 -9.62 28.24
C ILE A 29 -19.32 -8.59 28.07
N THR A 30 -19.28 -7.80 27.00
CA THR A 30 -20.31 -6.76 26.75
C THR A 30 -21.67 -7.36 26.41
N ASN A 31 -21.72 -8.50 25.72
CA ASN A 31 -22.96 -9.25 25.50
C ASN A 31 -23.59 -9.74 26.80
N ASN A 32 -22.77 -10.28 27.72
CA ASN A 32 -23.26 -10.78 29.00
C ASN A 32 -23.74 -9.64 29.90
N LEU A 33 -22.97 -8.53 29.98
CA LEU A 33 -23.37 -7.35 30.74
C LEU A 33 -24.69 -6.76 30.21
N ARG A 34 -24.83 -6.67 28.88
CA ARG A 34 -26.05 -6.18 28.25
C ARG A 34 -27.25 -7.06 28.57
N LYS A 35 -27.11 -8.39 28.52
CA LYS A 35 -28.20 -9.33 28.88
C LYS A 35 -28.65 -9.14 30.33
N GLU A 36 -27.72 -8.93 31.26
CA GLU A 36 -28.06 -8.69 32.68
C GLU A 36 -28.81 -7.36 32.87
N ILE A 37 -28.44 -6.32 32.13
CA ILE A 37 -29.10 -5.01 32.19
C ILE A 37 -30.47 -5.05 31.49
N ASP A 38 -30.57 -5.74 30.34
CA ASP A 38 -31.77 -5.81 29.51
C ASP A 38 -32.96 -6.46 30.21
N ILE A 39 -32.73 -7.37 31.18
CA ILE A 39 -33.79 -7.97 32.01
C ILE A 39 -34.66 -6.91 32.70
N TYR A 40 -34.06 -5.76 33.01
CA TYR A 40 -34.73 -4.67 33.72
C TYR A 40 -35.21 -3.56 32.77
N TYR A 41 -34.98 -3.68 31.46
CA TYR A 41 -35.44 -2.71 30.46
C TYR A 41 -36.97 -2.80 30.29
N PRO A 42 -37.70 -1.67 30.16
CA PRO A 42 -37.24 -0.28 30.11
C PRO A 42 -37.11 0.40 31.49
N LYS A 43 -37.38 -0.29 32.60
CA LYS A 43 -37.40 0.25 33.97
C LYS A 43 -35.99 0.35 34.58
N LEU A 44 -35.04 0.91 33.82
CA LEU A 44 -33.66 1.09 34.25
C LEU A 44 -33.48 2.36 35.08
N THR A 45 -32.68 2.24 36.15
CA THR A 45 -32.13 3.42 36.85
C THR A 45 -31.23 4.21 35.90
N PRO A 46 -30.99 5.52 36.15
CA PRO A 46 -30.10 6.33 35.32
C PRO A 46 -28.72 5.69 35.11
N ALA A 47 -28.14 5.11 36.16
CA ALA A 47 -26.83 4.43 36.08
C ALA A 47 -26.87 3.17 35.19
N GLN A 48 -27.90 2.33 35.31
CA GLN A 48 -28.06 1.16 34.46
C GLN A 48 -28.31 1.53 33.00
N ARG A 49 -29.00 2.65 32.75
CA ARG A 49 -29.24 3.17 31.40
C ARG A 49 -27.93 3.58 30.72
N ILE A 50 -27.03 4.24 31.47
CA ILE A 50 -25.68 4.55 31.00
C ILE A 50 -24.91 3.26 30.70
N GLY A 51 -24.98 2.25 31.57
CA GLY A 51 -24.36 0.94 31.34
C GLY A 51 -24.88 0.23 30.07
N HIS A 52 -26.19 0.33 29.80
CA HIS A 52 -26.80 -0.20 28.58
C HIS A 52 -26.27 0.50 27.32
N GLU A 53 -26.28 1.84 27.29
CA GLU A 53 -25.75 2.59 26.14
C GLU A 53 -24.26 2.34 25.95
N PHE A 54 -23.48 2.24 27.04
CA PHE A 54 -22.07 1.87 26.97
C PHE A 54 -21.85 0.51 26.29
N CYS A 55 -22.63 -0.52 26.66
CA CYS A 55 -22.51 -1.84 26.02
C CYS A 55 -22.84 -1.78 24.52
N ARG A 56 -23.87 -1.00 24.17
CA ARG A 56 -24.28 -0.80 22.79
C ARG A 56 -23.19 -0.12 21.96
N ASP A 57 -22.56 0.91 22.51
CA ASP A 57 -21.46 1.63 21.84
C ASP A 57 -20.24 0.73 21.64
N VAL A 58 -19.85 -0.04 22.66
CA VAL A 58 -18.74 -0.99 22.56
C VAL A 58 -19.02 -2.07 21.50
N GLN A 59 -20.23 -2.64 21.47
CA GLN A 59 -20.64 -3.60 20.45
C GLN A 59 -20.57 -3.00 19.03
N SER A 60 -20.99 -1.74 18.87
CA SER A 60 -20.91 -1.01 17.59
C SER A 60 -19.46 -0.82 17.13
N ILE A 61 -18.57 -0.41 18.04
CA ILE A 61 -17.14 -0.23 17.77
C ILE A 61 -16.49 -1.56 17.38
N VAL A 62 -16.78 -2.63 18.14
CA VAL A 62 -16.29 -3.98 17.84
C VAL A 62 -16.78 -4.45 16.46
N GLY A 63 -18.05 -4.21 16.13
CA GLY A 63 -18.61 -4.50 14.82
C GLY A 63 -17.89 -3.76 13.69
N TYR A 64 -17.62 -2.47 13.88
CA TYR A 64 -16.85 -1.66 12.92
C TYR A 64 -15.42 -2.19 12.72
N LEU A 65 -14.73 -2.58 13.80
CA LEU A 65 -13.38 -3.13 13.74
C LEU A 65 -13.35 -4.46 12.98
N LYS A 66 -14.29 -5.37 13.27
CA LYS A 66 -14.42 -6.65 12.55
C LYS A 66 -14.72 -6.45 11.08
N ALA A 67 -15.64 -5.54 10.73
CA ALA A 67 -15.96 -5.23 9.33
C ALA A 67 -14.75 -4.64 8.59
N THR A 68 -13.97 -3.78 9.25
CA THR A 68 -12.74 -3.21 8.69
C THR A 68 -11.67 -4.28 8.49
N GLN A 69 -11.53 -5.21 9.43
CA GLN A 69 -10.60 -6.32 9.32
C GLN A 69 -11.00 -7.27 8.19
N ALA A 70 -12.26 -7.68 8.11
CA ALA A 70 -12.78 -8.52 7.04
C ALA A 70 -12.58 -7.87 5.66
N LYS A 71 -12.78 -6.55 5.55
CA LYS A 71 -12.50 -5.80 4.31
C LYS A 71 -11.01 -5.82 3.95
N ARG A 72 -10.11 -5.71 4.93
CA ARG A 72 -8.66 -5.84 4.70
C ARG A 72 -8.28 -7.25 4.28
N GLU A 73 -8.86 -8.27 4.90
CA GLU A 73 -8.64 -9.68 4.55
C GLU A 73 -9.13 -9.95 3.12
N GLN A 74 -10.31 -9.46 2.74
CA GLN A 74 -10.82 -9.52 1.37
C GLN A 74 -9.90 -8.79 0.37
N MET A 75 -9.42 -7.59 0.69
CA MET A 75 -8.47 -6.88 -0.18
C MET A 75 -7.13 -7.63 -0.30
N MET A 76 -6.68 -8.30 0.76
CA MET A 76 -5.48 -9.14 0.76
C MET A 76 -5.70 -10.43 -0.05
N GLU A 77 -6.87 -11.06 0.03
CA GLU A 77 -7.24 -12.22 -0.80
C GLU A 77 -7.41 -11.83 -2.28
N GLU A 78 -7.99 -10.67 -2.57
CA GLU A 78 -8.04 -10.08 -3.92
C GLU A 78 -6.66 -9.71 -4.45
N GLN A 79 -5.72 -9.32 -3.58
CA GLN A 79 -4.31 -9.13 -3.93
C GLN A 79 -3.60 -10.46 -4.13
N ALA A 80 -3.83 -11.48 -3.30
CA ALA A 80 -3.25 -12.81 -3.46
C ALA A 80 -3.74 -13.50 -4.76
N THR A 81 -4.98 -13.25 -5.17
CA THR A 81 -5.50 -13.71 -6.47
C THR A 81 -4.93 -12.90 -7.64
N LYS A 82 -4.63 -11.61 -7.48
CA LYS A 82 -3.85 -10.82 -8.46
C LYS A 82 -2.37 -11.17 -8.50
N ASP A 83 -1.79 -11.64 -7.40
CA ASP A 83 -0.43 -12.18 -7.31
C ASP A 83 -0.25 -13.45 -8.17
N SER A 84 -1.34 -14.09 -8.60
CA SER A 84 -1.30 -15.17 -9.62
C SER A 84 -0.78 -14.68 -10.98
N SER A 85 -0.98 -13.41 -11.33
CA SER A 85 -0.42 -12.84 -12.56
C SER A 85 1.07 -12.55 -12.41
N TRP A 86 1.50 -12.08 -11.24
CA TRP A 86 2.91 -11.81 -10.95
C TRP A 86 3.74 -13.10 -10.93
N THR A 87 3.32 -14.07 -10.12
CA THR A 87 4.01 -15.37 -10.00
C THR A 87 4.02 -16.17 -11.30
N ARG A 88 3.07 -15.93 -12.21
CA ARG A 88 3.09 -16.48 -13.57
C ARG A 88 4.25 -15.97 -14.42
N TRP A 89 4.60 -14.69 -14.32
CA TRP A 89 5.68 -14.08 -15.10
C TRP A 89 7.02 -14.04 -14.35
N PHE A 90 6.98 -14.05 -13.02
CA PHE A 90 8.13 -13.96 -12.13
C PHE A 90 7.96 -14.95 -10.96
N PRO A 91 8.32 -16.23 -11.18
CA PRO A 91 8.17 -17.27 -10.16
C PRO A 91 9.09 -17.01 -8.98
N ILE A 92 8.53 -17.11 -7.78
CA ILE A 92 9.30 -17.15 -6.53
C ILE A 92 10.13 -18.44 -6.57
N ASN A 93 11.45 -18.34 -6.31
CA ASN A 93 12.49 -19.38 -6.48
C ASN A 93 13.26 -19.39 -7.82
N THR A 94 13.09 -18.40 -8.69
CA THR A 94 14.07 -18.15 -9.76
C THR A 94 15.33 -17.48 -9.20
N PRO A 95 16.52 -17.71 -9.78
CA PRO A 95 17.79 -17.12 -9.31
C PRO A 95 17.80 -15.58 -9.33
N LEU A 96 16.79 -14.97 -9.93
CA LEU A 96 16.57 -13.52 -9.95
C LEU A 96 16.11 -12.99 -8.58
N GLY A 97 15.39 -13.77 -7.77
CA GLY A 97 15.05 -13.40 -6.38
C GLY A 97 14.47 -11.98 -6.19
N MET A 98 13.84 -11.42 -7.22
CA MET A 98 13.40 -10.02 -7.23
C MET A 98 11.97 -9.90 -6.72
N THR A 99 11.75 -8.94 -5.82
CA THR A 99 10.41 -8.57 -5.35
C THR A 99 9.66 -7.82 -6.45
N PRO A 100 8.31 -7.83 -6.45
CA PRO A 100 7.49 -7.08 -7.40
C PRO A 100 7.89 -5.60 -7.53
N PHE A 101 8.21 -4.97 -6.40
CA PHE A 101 8.66 -3.58 -6.34
C PHE A 101 9.97 -3.35 -7.11
N ARG A 102 10.96 -4.23 -6.93
CA ARG A 102 12.26 -4.08 -7.58
C ARG A 102 12.20 -4.27 -9.09
N VAL A 103 11.32 -5.15 -9.56
CA VAL A 103 11.09 -5.30 -11.00
C VAL A 103 10.34 -4.09 -11.55
N GLN A 104 9.37 -3.56 -10.81
CA GLN A 104 8.66 -2.34 -11.21
C GLN A 104 9.63 -1.15 -11.36
N ASP A 105 10.56 -0.98 -10.42
CA ASP A 105 11.62 0.06 -10.51
C ASP A 105 12.47 -0.09 -11.78
N ILE A 106 12.83 -1.33 -12.14
CA ILE A 106 13.58 -1.62 -13.37
C ILE A 106 12.74 -1.29 -14.60
N VAL A 107 11.46 -1.68 -14.60
CA VAL A 107 10.54 -1.40 -15.72
C VAL A 107 10.38 0.10 -15.92
N ASP A 108 10.20 0.85 -14.85
CA ASP A 108 10.01 2.30 -14.92
C ASP A 108 11.30 3.01 -15.35
N SER A 109 12.46 2.56 -14.87
CA SER A 109 13.76 3.04 -15.36
C SER A 109 13.95 2.79 -16.86
N ARG A 110 13.59 1.59 -17.35
CA ARG A 110 13.68 1.26 -18.79
C ARG A 110 12.69 2.05 -19.62
N ARG A 111 11.48 2.31 -19.13
CA ARG A 111 10.51 3.18 -19.81
C ARG A 111 11.03 4.60 -19.97
N ALA A 112 11.59 5.18 -18.91
CA ALA A 112 12.21 6.51 -18.98
C ALA A 112 13.33 6.58 -20.03
N GLN A 113 14.20 5.56 -20.09
CA GLN A 113 15.25 5.47 -21.12
C GLN A 113 14.67 5.38 -22.54
N ILE A 114 13.60 4.61 -22.74
CA ILE A 114 12.94 4.50 -24.05
C ILE A 114 12.33 5.84 -24.47
N GLU A 115 11.69 6.55 -23.54
CA GLU A 115 11.12 7.88 -23.81
C GLU A 115 12.20 8.90 -24.19
N GLU A 116 13.34 8.90 -23.49
CA GLU A 116 14.49 9.73 -23.79
C GLU A 116 15.04 9.45 -25.20
N MET A 117 15.30 8.18 -25.52
CA MET A 117 15.77 7.77 -26.84
C MET A 117 14.78 8.14 -27.96
N ASN A 118 13.47 8.00 -27.70
CA ASN A 118 12.45 8.41 -28.67
C ASN A 118 12.45 9.93 -28.89
N ALA A 119 12.62 10.72 -27.83
CA ALA A 119 12.73 12.17 -27.94
C ALA A 119 13.97 12.58 -28.77
N GLU A 120 15.10 11.91 -28.58
CA GLU A 120 16.30 12.13 -29.40
C GLU A 120 16.09 11.74 -30.86
N LEU A 121 15.48 10.58 -31.12
CA LEU A 121 15.11 10.15 -32.47
C LEU A 121 14.21 11.19 -33.16
N HIS A 122 13.23 11.75 -32.44
CA HIS A 122 12.39 12.82 -32.97
C HIS A 122 13.18 14.08 -33.30
N LYS A 123 14.12 14.49 -32.44
CA LYS A 123 15.02 15.65 -32.72
C LYS A 123 15.88 15.40 -33.96
N LEU A 124 16.48 14.22 -34.08
CA LEU A 124 17.31 13.84 -35.22
C LEU A 124 16.50 13.78 -36.51
N ARG A 125 15.30 13.18 -36.50
CA ARG A 125 14.40 13.17 -37.66
C ARG A 125 14.03 14.58 -38.12
N ARG A 126 13.70 15.48 -37.19
CA ARG A 126 13.43 16.89 -37.51
C ARG A 126 14.67 17.59 -38.09
N ARG A 127 15.87 17.28 -37.60
CA ARG A 127 17.12 17.84 -38.14
C ARG A 127 17.39 17.36 -39.56
N ILE A 128 17.23 16.06 -39.82
CA ILE A 128 17.36 15.49 -41.18
C ILE A 128 16.35 16.14 -42.12
N GLN A 129 15.10 16.29 -41.70
CA GLN A 129 14.08 16.91 -42.54
C GLN A 129 14.40 18.37 -42.85
N ARG A 130 14.89 19.14 -41.87
CA ARG A 130 15.38 20.51 -42.11
C ARG A 130 16.53 20.52 -43.12
N LEU A 131 17.55 19.69 -42.93
CA LEU A 131 18.69 19.61 -43.86
C LEU A 131 18.27 19.19 -45.27
N ARG A 132 17.24 18.34 -45.42
CA ARG A 132 16.69 17.95 -46.73
C ARG A 132 15.86 19.06 -47.40
N CYS A 133 15.25 19.94 -46.61
CA CYS A 133 14.41 21.03 -47.09
C CYS A 133 15.16 22.37 -47.18
N GLU A 134 16.36 22.48 -46.60
CA GLU A 134 17.22 23.64 -46.76
C GLU A 134 17.70 23.72 -48.21
N PRO A 135 17.55 24.88 -48.88
CA PRO A 135 18.14 25.06 -50.20
C PRO A 135 19.66 24.99 -50.05
N VAL A 136 20.28 24.09 -50.80
CA VAL A 136 21.74 24.07 -50.95
C VAL A 136 22.12 25.42 -51.58
N LYS A 137 22.66 26.33 -50.76
CA LYS A 137 23.29 27.55 -51.28
C LYS A 137 24.63 27.13 -51.88
N LEU A 138 24.63 26.83 -53.17
CA LEU A 138 25.85 26.90 -53.95
C LEU A 138 26.25 28.37 -53.99
N TYR A 139 27.39 28.70 -53.40
CA TYR A 139 27.93 30.05 -53.49
C TYR A 139 28.27 30.31 -54.98
N PRO A 140 27.85 31.45 -55.56
CA PRO A 140 28.06 31.74 -56.99
C PRO A 140 29.54 31.76 -57.41
N ASP A 141 30.45 31.94 -56.46
CA ASP A 141 31.88 32.11 -56.71
C ASP A 141 32.56 30.85 -57.29
N GLU A 142 31.90 29.69 -57.29
CA GLU A 142 32.44 28.44 -57.89
C GLU A 142 31.91 28.16 -59.32
N LEU A 143 30.98 28.96 -59.84
CA LEU A 143 30.43 28.79 -61.20
C LEU A 143 31.12 29.66 -62.26
N GLU A 144 31.70 30.81 -61.88
CA GLU A 144 32.39 31.69 -62.83
C GLU A 144 33.78 31.20 -63.25
N GLU A 145 34.45 30.34 -62.45
CA GLU A 145 35.74 29.74 -62.84
C GLU A 145 35.64 28.59 -63.85
N ARG A 146 34.42 28.18 -64.24
CA ARG A 146 34.22 27.08 -65.20
C ARG A 146 33.76 27.52 -66.59
N GLU A 147 33.52 28.82 -66.81
CA GLU A 147 33.14 29.37 -68.12
C GLU A 147 34.17 30.34 -68.73
N LEU A 148 35.40 30.38 -68.20
CA LEU A 148 36.57 31.04 -68.81
C LEU A 148 37.69 30.02 -69.09
#